data_AF-A0A929Y757-F1
#
_entry.id   AF-A0A929Y757-F1
#
_cell.length_a   1.000
_cell.length_b   1.000
_cell.length_c   1.000
_cell.angle_alpha   90.00
_cell.angle_beta   90.00
_cell.angle_gamma   90.00
#
_symmetry.space_group_name_H-M   'P 1'
#
loop_
_entity.id
_entity.type
_entity.pdbx_description
1 polymer ?
#
loop_
_entity_poly.entity_id
_entity_poly.type
_entity_poly.pdbx_seq_one_letter_code
_entity_poly.pdbx_strand_id
1 'polypeptide(L)'
;METLIPAPGGVKKPQFSRLLRGGKRRIDLGGTSPKVNEYSDECSENFCYGPTSNPETRCNEIYEYELSNEVIERANLGFELEELPSFMGIKGGAARQTLEALVHGDRQLTQPRDVDLVVLEEVVSSGGYDPDGVEVIASELSMYFSPRDAMNGYEAERVDSVAEFMCQHDFTINQVLIYKNDSGAWKLLASTQAVLDTAEHIIRPTIFEHDISRNYRIGNKLALKAVRLLSEMQVQGIDDASIRGVEPPAGIY
;
A
#
# COMPACT_ATOMS: atom_id res chain seq x y z
N MET A 1 -18.36 41.27 -46.49
CA MET A 1 -16.98 41.72 -46.25
C MET A 1 -16.90 42.02 -44.76
N GLU A 2 -16.11 41.40 -43.90
CA GLU A 2 -14.91 40.57 -44.02
C GLU A 2 -14.93 39.48 -42.94
N THR A 3 -14.23 38.38 -43.23
CA THR A 3 -14.00 37.20 -42.40
C THR A 3 -12.88 37.47 -41.38
N LEU A 4 -13.05 37.06 -40.11
CA LEU A 4 -11.97 37.08 -39.12
C LEU A 4 -11.73 35.66 -38.57
N ILE A 5 -10.56 35.12 -38.93
CA ILE A 5 -9.96 33.88 -38.44
C ILE A 5 -9.15 34.23 -37.17
N PRO A 6 -9.21 33.47 -36.06
CA PRO A 6 -8.27 33.64 -34.96
C PRO A 6 -6.99 32.79 -35.18
N ALA A 7 -5.85 33.42 -34.90
CA ALA A 7 -4.49 32.87 -34.99
C ALA A 7 -4.14 31.94 -33.80
N PRO A 8 -3.10 31.07 -33.93
CA PRO A 8 -2.78 30.06 -32.92
C PRO A 8 -1.94 30.66 -31.78
N GLY A 9 -2.46 30.60 -30.56
CA GLY A 9 -1.74 30.96 -29.33
C GLY A 9 -0.81 29.84 -28.88
N GLY A 10 0.48 30.15 -28.75
CA GLY A 10 1.55 29.20 -28.43
C GLY A 10 1.43 28.55 -27.04
N VAL A 11 1.65 27.24 -27.01
CA VAL A 11 1.76 26.42 -25.81
C VAL A 11 3.08 26.73 -25.10
N LYS A 12 3.01 27.39 -23.94
CA LYS A 12 4.15 27.49 -23.01
C LYS A 12 4.26 26.18 -22.21
N LYS A 13 5.31 25.40 -22.47
CA LYS A 13 5.75 24.30 -21.60
C LYS A 13 6.18 24.84 -20.22
N PRO A 14 5.74 24.27 -19.09
CA PRO A 14 6.28 24.65 -17.78
C PRO A 14 7.67 24.02 -17.59
N GLN A 15 8.69 24.85 -17.41
CA GLN A 15 10.03 24.45 -16.98
C GLN A 15 10.03 24.18 -15.47
N PHE A 16 10.10 22.90 -15.08
CA PHE A 16 10.37 22.48 -13.71
C PHE A 16 11.88 22.54 -13.43
N SER A 17 12.40 23.74 -13.18
CA SER A 17 13.75 23.89 -12.62
C SER A 17 13.94 25.24 -11.95
N ARG A 18 13.33 25.42 -10.77
CA ARG A 18 13.75 26.35 -9.69
C ARG A 18 12.73 26.43 -8.56
N LEU A 19 12.61 25.38 -7.75
CA LEU A 19 11.94 25.49 -6.43
C LEU A 19 12.63 24.62 -5.37
N LEU A 20 13.97 24.75 -5.27
CA LEU A 20 14.68 24.52 -4.00
C LEU A 20 14.78 25.86 -3.28
N ARG A 21 13.71 26.25 -2.58
CA ARG A 21 13.78 27.25 -1.51
C ARG A 21 12.63 27.05 -0.54
N GLY A 22 13.01 26.92 0.73
CA GLY A 22 12.14 26.48 1.82
C GLY A 22 10.82 27.24 1.93
N GLY A 23 9.79 26.49 2.26
CA GLY A 23 8.47 26.98 2.60
C GLY A 23 7.54 25.80 2.77
N LYS A 24 7.20 25.48 4.03
CA LYS A 24 6.14 24.52 4.40
C LYS A 24 4.92 24.73 3.50
N ARG A 25 4.54 23.72 2.73
CA ARG A 25 3.21 23.65 2.11
C ARG A 25 2.70 22.21 2.24
N ARG A 26 1.63 22.09 3.02
CA ARG A 26 0.82 20.89 3.18
C ARG A 26 0.16 20.56 1.84
N ILE A 27 0.16 19.29 1.49
CA ILE A 27 -0.76 18.74 0.51
C ILE A 27 -2.13 18.73 1.21
N ASP A 28 -3.10 19.45 0.64
CA ASP A 28 -4.47 19.51 1.16
C ASP A 28 -5.22 18.29 0.61
N LEU A 29 -5.12 17.18 1.33
CA LEU A 29 -5.96 16.00 1.13
C LEU A 29 -7.33 16.37 1.67
N GLY A 30 -8.31 16.53 0.79
CA GLY A 30 -9.63 17.02 1.15
C GLY A 30 -10.22 16.32 2.38
N GLY A 31 -10.54 17.11 3.40
CA GLY A 31 -11.73 16.89 4.21
C GLY A 31 -11.75 15.76 5.25
N THR A 32 -10.66 15.10 5.62
CA THR A 32 -10.58 14.33 6.89
C THR A 32 -9.17 14.45 7.47
N SER A 33 -9.06 15.09 8.63
CA SER A 33 -7.77 15.14 9.34
C SER A 33 -7.44 13.73 9.85
N PRO A 34 -6.31 13.11 9.47
CA PRO A 34 -5.93 11.80 9.99
C PRO A 34 -5.76 11.89 11.51
N LYS A 35 -6.32 10.92 12.23
CA LYS A 35 -6.02 10.76 13.66
C LYS A 35 -4.67 10.08 13.77
N VAL A 36 -3.73 10.75 14.43
CA VAL A 36 -2.44 10.18 14.77
C VAL A 36 -2.66 9.24 15.95
N ASN A 37 -2.74 7.93 15.69
CA ASN A 37 -2.42 6.93 16.70
C ASN A 37 -0.96 6.58 16.49
N GLU A 38 -0.07 7.13 17.33
CA GLU A 38 1.33 6.70 17.37
C GLU A 38 1.35 5.23 17.85
N TYR A 39 1.36 4.29 16.91
CA TYR A 39 1.79 2.92 17.20
C TYR A 39 3.31 2.94 17.35
N SER A 40 3.78 3.41 18.51
CA SER A 40 5.16 3.25 18.94
C SER A 40 5.24 1.98 19.77
N ASP A 41 5.04 0.82 19.12
CA ASP A 41 5.50 -0.42 19.71
C ASP A 41 6.97 -0.56 19.32
N GLU A 42 7.83 -0.68 20.33
CA GLU A 42 9.26 -0.80 20.15
C GLU A 42 9.53 -2.10 19.37
N CYS A 43 9.60 -2.01 18.04
CA CYS A 43 10.33 -2.97 17.24
C CYS A 43 11.67 -3.14 17.93
N SER A 44 11.87 -4.31 18.57
CA SER A 44 12.97 -4.58 19.49
C SER A 44 14.24 -3.83 19.06
N GLU A 45 14.83 -3.07 19.98
CA GLU A 45 15.83 -2.00 19.76
C GLU A 45 17.04 -2.35 18.85
N ASN A 46 17.15 -3.58 18.40
CA ASN A 46 18.18 -4.10 17.50
C ASN A 46 17.77 -4.30 16.03
N PHE A 47 16.51 -4.07 15.62
CA PHE A 47 16.08 -4.25 14.22
C PHE A 47 15.86 -2.95 13.42
N CYS A 48 15.87 -1.78 14.07
CA CYS A 48 15.45 -0.51 13.45
C CYS A 48 16.54 0.57 13.28
N TYR A 49 17.82 0.24 13.44
CA TYR A 49 18.91 1.19 13.15
C TYR A 49 19.53 0.95 11.78
N GLY A 50 18.80 1.35 10.74
CA GLY A 50 19.46 1.93 9.58
C GLY A 50 20.13 3.25 10.00
N PRO A 51 21.22 3.70 9.35
CA PRO A 51 21.91 4.92 9.74
C PRO A 51 20.90 6.08 9.83
N THR A 52 20.87 6.78 10.96
CA THR A 52 19.98 7.90 11.29
C THR A 52 20.07 9.10 10.32
N SER A 53 20.94 8.99 9.31
CA SER A 53 21.11 9.89 8.19
C SER A 53 20.34 9.50 6.92
N ASN A 54 19.66 8.34 6.87
CA ASN A 54 18.86 7.97 5.70
C ASN A 54 17.46 8.60 5.81
N PRO A 55 17.04 9.51 4.93
CA PRO A 55 15.69 10.10 4.97
C PRO A 55 14.56 9.06 4.91
N GLU A 56 14.83 7.85 4.43
CA GLU A 56 13.85 6.75 4.32
C GLU A 56 13.39 6.20 5.69
N THR A 57 14.20 6.25 6.76
CA THR A 57 13.76 5.80 8.09
C THR A 57 12.72 6.72 8.73
N ARG A 58 12.55 7.96 8.24
CA ARG A 58 11.52 8.89 8.71
C ARG A 58 10.16 8.67 8.07
N CYS A 59 10.04 7.80 7.08
CA CYS A 59 8.80 7.58 6.33
C CYS A 59 8.09 6.25 6.70
N ASN A 60 8.46 5.60 7.80
CA ASN A 60 7.84 4.34 8.23
C ASN A 60 6.75 4.51 9.29
N GLU A 61 6.41 5.74 9.67
CA GLU A 61 5.26 6.02 10.52
C GLU A 61 3.98 5.45 9.88
N ILE A 62 3.19 4.73 10.67
CA ILE A 62 1.92 4.14 10.23
C ILE A 62 0.80 5.12 10.55
N TYR A 63 -0.04 5.41 9.56
CA TYR A 63 -1.20 6.27 9.71
C TYR A 63 -2.47 5.48 9.43
N GLU A 64 -3.54 5.84 10.15
CA GLU A 64 -4.88 5.33 9.94
C GLU A 64 -5.73 6.32 9.15
N TYR A 65 -6.41 5.78 8.13
CA TYR A 65 -7.31 6.50 7.27
C TYR A 65 -8.71 5.90 7.36
N GLU A 66 -9.72 6.76 7.46
CA GLU A 66 -11.11 6.34 7.39
C GLU A 66 -11.52 6.07 5.94
N LEU A 67 -12.13 4.91 5.69
CA LEU A 67 -12.66 4.57 4.38
C LEU A 67 -14.11 5.04 4.29
N SER A 68 -14.34 6.08 3.50
CA SER A 68 -15.70 6.48 3.14
C SER A 68 -16.28 5.51 2.10
N ASN A 69 -17.61 5.44 2.01
CA ASN A 69 -18.28 4.64 0.99
C ASN A 69 -17.82 5.01 -0.43
N GLU A 70 -17.56 6.29 -0.70
CA GLU A 70 -17.04 6.74 -1.99
C GLU A 70 -15.67 6.14 -2.32
N VAL A 71 -14.77 6.04 -1.33
CA VAL A 71 -13.45 5.40 -1.52
C VAL A 71 -13.61 3.90 -1.73
N ILE A 72 -14.50 3.23 -1.00
CA ILE A 72 -14.77 1.79 -1.14
C ILE A 72 -15.36 1.48 -2.52
N GLU A 73 -16.36 2.25 -2.96
CA GLU A 73 -16.97 2.12 -4.29
C GLU A 73 -15.94 2.34 -5.40
N ARG A 74 -15.08 3.37 -5.28
CA ARG A 74 -13.99 3.63 -6.23
C ARG A 74 -12.94 2.52 -6.23
N ALA A 75 -12.63 1.98 -5.05
CA ALA A 75 -11.71 0.85 -4.89
C ALA A 75 -12.23 -0.41 -5.59
N ASN A 76 -13.55 -0.54 -5.82
CA ASN A 76 -14.16 -1.58 -6.64
C ASN A 76 -13.64 -2.99 -6.29
N LEU A 77 -13.69 -3.35 -5.00
CA LEU A 77 -13.19 -4.63 -4.50
C LEU A 77 -13.97 -5.84 -5.03
N GLY A 78 -15.20 -5.60 -5.52
CA GLY A 78 -16.07 -6.63 -6.08
C GLY A 78 -16.81 -7.47 -5.05
N PHE A 79 -16.82 -7.03 -3.79
CA PHE A 79 -17.62 -7.54 -2.69
C PHE A 79 -17.85 -6.41 -1.68
N GLU A 80 -18.84 -6.57 -0.81
CA GLU A 80 -19.14 -5.62 0.26
C GLU A 80 -18.26 -5.93 1.49
N LEU A 81 -17.55 -4.92 2.00
CA LEU A 81 -16.66 -5.13 3.15
C LEU A 81 -17.44 -5.60 4.38
N GLU A 82 -18.71 -5.20 4.52
CA GLU A 82 -19.62 -5.59 5.59
C GLU A 82 -19.85 -7.10 5.71
N GLU A 83 -19.59 -7.87 4.66
CA GLU A 83 -19.66 -9.34 4.67
C GLU A 83 -18.50 -9.98 5.43
N LEU A 84 -17.38 -9.25 5.62
CA LEU A 84 -16.23 -9.76 6.36
C LEU A 84 -16.42 -9.66 7.88
N PRO A 85 -16.12 -10.74 8.64
CA PRO A 85 -16.02 -10.69 10.09
C PRO A 85 -15.01 -9.65 10.57
N SER A 86 -15.21 -9.08 11.77
CA SER A 86 -14.34 -8.02 12.28
C SER A 86 -12.89 -8.46 12.53
N PHE A 87 -12.65 -9.75 12.75
CA PHE A 87 -11.30 -10.31 12.92
C PHE A 87 -10.59 -10.53 11.58
N MET A 88 -11.25 -10.29 10.45
CA MET A 88 -10.64 -10.39 9.12
C MET A 88 -10.15 -9.02 8.64
N GLY A 89 -8.95 -9.00 8.08
CA GLY A 89 -8.39 -7.85 7.36
C GLY A 89 -8.08 -8.20 5.91
N ILE A 90 -7.76 -7.18 5.13
CA ILE A 90 -7.36 -7.32 3.72
C ILE A 90 -5.97 -6.72 3.52
N LYS A 91 -5.10 -7.45 2.84
CA LYS A 91 -3.75 -7.04 2.47
C LYS A 91 -3.54 -7.09 0.95
N GLY A 92 -2.29 -6.87 0.53
CA GLY A 92 -1.86 -7.16 -0.83
C GLY A 92 -2.54 -6.29 -1.89
N GLY A 93 -2.89 -6.89 -3.03
CA GLY A 93 -3.39 -6.16 -4.20
C GLY A 93 -4.64 -5.33 -3.92
N ALA A 94 -5.62 -5.92 -3.23
CA ALA A 94 -6.88 -5.26 -2.88
C ALA A 94 -6.68 -4.09 -1.90
N ALA A 95 -5.80 -4.24 -0.92
CA ALA A 95 -5.47 -3.17 0.01
C ALA A 95 -4.74 -1.99 -0.68
N ARG A 96 -3.80 -2.29 -1.58
CA ARG A 96 -3.13 -1.29 -2.43
C ARG A 96 -4.10 -0.53 -3.30
N GLN A 97 -5.06 -1.24 -3.90
CA GLN A 97 -6.07 -0.63 -4.76
C GLN A 97 -6.97 0.34 -3.98
N THR A 98 -7.27 0.01 -2.73
CA THR A 98 -8.02 0.92 -1.85
C THR A 98 -7.20 2.16 -1.47
N LEU A 99 -5.89 2.00 -1.22
CA LEU A 99 -4.99 3.13 -1.03
C LEU A 99 -4.89 3.99 -2.31
N GLU A 100 -4.86 3.38 -3.49
CA GLU A 100 -4.88 4.08 -4.78
C GLU A 100 -6.17 4.90 -4.93
N ALA A 101 -7.33 4.32 -4.60
CA ALA A 101 -8.62 5.03 -4.63
C ALA A 101 -8.70 6.20 -3.64
N LEU A 102 -7.97 6.12 -2.53
CA LEU A 102 -7.87 7.19 -1.54
C LEU A 102 -6.98 8.33 -2.03
N VAL A 103 -5.85 8.00 -2.66
CA VAL A 103 -4.84 8.97 -3.12
C VAL A 103 -5.20 9.61 -4.47
N HIS A 104 -5.80 8.84 -5.38
CA HIS A 104 -6.14 9.24 -6.75
C HIS A 104 -7.65 9.14 -6.97
N GLY A 105 -8.36 10.25 -6.72
CA GLY A 105 -9.83 10.28 -6.74
C GLY A 105 -10.50 10.24 -8.12
N ASP A 106 -9.73 10.35 -9.20
CA ASP A 106 -10.22 10.45 -10.58
C ASP A 106 -10.08 9.15 -11.37
N ARG A 107 -9.45 8.12 -10.79
CA ARG A 107 -9.20 6.85 -11.47
C ARG A 107 -10.35 5.87 -11.27
N GLN A 108 -10.76 5.24 -12.37
CA GLN A 108 -11.68 4.11 -12.33
C GLN A 108 -10.85 2.81 -12.25
N LEU A 109 -10.96 2.11 -11.13
CA LEU A 109 -10.19 0.90 -10.87
C LEU A 109 -11.01 -0.34 -11.27
N THR A 110 -10.33 -1.33 -11.85
CA THR A 110 -10.92 -2.64 -12.17
C THR A 110 -10.90 -3.54 -10.95
N GLN A 111 -11.83 -4.49 -10.87
CA GLN A 111 -11.87 -5.44 -9.75
C GLN A 111 -10.52 -6.17 -9.57
N PRO A 112 -10.02 -6.30 -8.32
CA PRO A 112 -8.82 -7.07 -8.05
C PRO A 112 -9.04 -8.54 -8.42
N ARG A 113 -7.98 -9.20 -8.89
CA ARG A 113 -8.06 -10.60 -9.33
C ARG A 113 -8.28 -11.56 -8.17
N ASP A 114 -7.53 -11.33 -7.09
CA ASP A 114 -7.47 -12.15 -5.89
C ASP A 114 -7.52 -11.15 -4.69
N VAL A 115 -8.16 -11.53 -3.59
CA VAL A 115 -8.27 -10.71 -2.37
C VAL A 115 -7.53 -11.42 -1.25
N ASP A 116 -6.35 -10.91 -0.91
CA ASP A 116 -5.51 -11.49 0.13
C ASP A 116 -6.04 -11.11 1.51
N LEU A 117 -6.36 -12.12 2.32
CA LEU A 117 -6.93 -11.93 3.65
C LEU A 117 -5.89 -12.12 4.75
N VAL A 118 -6.18 -11.53 5.91
CA VAL A 118 -5.46 -11.77 7.16
C VAL A 118 -6.44 -12.01 8.30
N VAL A 119 -6.00 -12.73 9.33
CA VAL A 119 -6.67 -12.89 10.61
C VAL A 119 -5.96 -12.01 11.63
N LEU A 120 -6.70 -11.13 12.29
CA LEU A 120 -6.19 -10.20 13.30
C LEU A 120 -6.29 -10.84 14.68
N GLU A 121 -5.18 -11.41 15.17
CA GLU A 121 -5.17 -12.23 16.38
C GLU A 121 -5.49 -11.44 17.66
N GLU A 122 -5.14 -10.14 17.68
CA GLU A 122 -5.55 -9.23 18.77
C GLU A 122 -7.09 -9.11 18.86
N VAL A 123 -7.77 -9.09 17.71
CA VAL A 123 -9.25 -9.02 17.64
C VAL A 123 -9.86 -10.37 18.00
N VAL A 124 -9.26 -11.48 17.58
CA VAL A 124 -9.67 -12.84 17.96
C VAL A 124 -9.62 -12.99 19.48
N SER A 125 -8.48 -12.61 20.08
CA SER A 125 -8.21 -12.72 21.50
C SER A 125 -9.09 -11.80 22.35
N SER A 126 -9.31 -10.56 21.91
CA SER A 126 -10.12 -9.59 22.65
C SER A 126 -11.62 -9.81 22.47
N GLY A 127 -12.04 -10.34 21.31
CA GLY A 127 -13.45 -10.59 20.98
C GLY A 127 -14.01 -11.90 21.55
N GLY A 128 -13.16 -12.77 22.09
CA GLY A 128 -13.58 -14.06 22.66
C GLY A 128 -14.11 -15.04 21.61
N TYR A 129 -13.57 -14.97 20.40
CA TYR A 129 -13.93 -15.89 19.31
C TYR A 129 -13.41 -17.31 19.59
N ASP A 130 -14.16 -18.31 19.14
CA ASP A 130 -13.71 -19.70 19.19
C ASP A 130 -12.60 -19.93 18.14
N PRO A 131 -11.37 -20.33 18.53
CA PRO A 131 -10.25 -20.49 17.60
C PRO A 131 -10.55 -21.48 16.46
N ASP A 132 -11.24 -22.58 16.76
CA ASP A 132 -11.61 -23.58 15.75
C ASP A 132 -12.62 -23.00 14.74
N GLY A 133 -13.56 -22.19 15.22
CA GLY A 133 -14.50 -21.45 14.37
C GLY A 133 -13.82 -20.40 13.48
N VAL A 134 -12.83 -19.67 14.02
CA VAL A 134 -12.03 -18.70 13.26
C VAL A 134 -11.29 -19.39 12.13
N GLU A 135 -10.69 -20.56 12.39
CA GLU A 135 -9.96 -21.34 11.39
C GLU A 135 -10.86 -21.74 10.21
N VAL A 136 -12.05 -22.28 10.52
CA VAL A 136 -13.01 -22.70 9.50
C VAL A 136 -13.43 -21.50 8.64
N ILE A 137 -13.78 -20.37 9.27
CA ILE A 137 -14.20 -19.16 8.55
C ILE A 137 -13.05 -18.60 7.70
N ALA A 138 -11.84 -18.53 8.23
CA ALA A 138 -10.67 -18.04 7.51
C ALA A 138 -10.36 -18.91 6.28
N SER A 139 -10.45 -20.24 6.41
CA SER A 139 -10.25 -21.18 5.30
C SER A 139 -11.35 -21.06 4.24
N GLU A 140 -12.62 -20.97 4.65
CA GLU A 140 -13.76 -20.76 3.73
C GLU A 140 -13.63 -19.46 2.93
N LEU A 141 -13.30 -18.35 3.60
CA LEU A 141 -13.10 -17.06 2.95
C LEU A 141 -11.86 -17.07 2.03
N SER A 142 -10.76 -17.72 2.44
CA SER A 142 -9.58 -17.87 1.59
C SER A 142 -9.90 -18.64 0.31
N MET A 143 -10.71 -19.70 0.40
CA MET A 143 -11.16 -20.47 -0.75
C MET A 143 -12.11 -19.67 -1.66
N TYR A 144 -12.92 -18.77 -1.08
CA TYR A 144 -13.83 -17.91 -1.84
C TYR A 144 -13.08 -16.81 -2.61
N PHE A 145 -12.18 -16.09 -1.92
CA PHE A 145 -11.52 -14.90 -2.45
C PHE A 145 -10.23 -15.18 -3.22
N SER A 146 -9.51 -16.24 -2.87
CA SER A 146 -8.23 -16.62 -3.49
C SER A 146 -8.11 -18.15 -3.63
N PRO A 147 -9.03 -18.81 -4.36
CA PRO A 147 -9.13 -20.28 -4.41
C PRO A 147 -7.84 -20.96 -4.85
N ARG A 148 -7.08 -20.34 -5.77
CA ARG A 148 -5.82 -20.93 -6.26
C ARG A 148 -4.75 -20.95 -5.18
N ASP A 149 -4.70 -19.92 -4.34
CA ASP A 149 -3.71 -19.81 -3.28
C ASP A 149 -4.09 -20.74 -2.12
N ALA A 150 -5.38 -20.77 -1.75
CA ALA A 150 -5.91 -21.71 -0.77
C ALA A 150 -5.65 -23.18 -1.16
N MET A 151 -5.89 -23.55 -2.43
CA MET A 151 -5.60 -24.90 -2.94
C MET A 151 -4.10 -25.26 -2.89
N ASN A 152 -3.21 -24.28 -2.83
CA ASN A 152 -1.76 -24.47 -2.70
C ASN A 152 -1.28 -24.36 -1.24
N GLY A 153 -2.20 -24.27 -0.27
CA GLY A 153 -1.90 -24.16 1.16
C GLY A 153 -1.54 -22.75 1.62
N TYR A 154 -1.87 -21.73 0.83
CA TYR A 154 -1.73 -20.32 1.23
C TYR A 154 -3.12 -19.79 1.65
N GLU A 155 -3.38 -19.79 2.95
CA GLU A 155 -4.61 -19.26 3.53
C GLU A 155 -4.38 -17.85 4.12
N ALA A 156 -5.41 -17.29 4.76
CA ALA A 156 -5.33 -16.02 5.46
C ALA A 156 -4.17 -16.01 6.47
N GLU A 157 -3.29 -15.03 6.34
CA GLU A 157 -2.13 -14.89 7.23
C GLU A 157 -2.55 -14.44 8.62
N ARG A 158 -1.96 -15.01 9.66
CA ARG A 158 -2.20 -14.63 11.05
C ARG A 158 -1.32 -13.42 11.38
N VAL A 159 -1.95 -12.34 11.86
CA VAL A 159 -1.27 -11.09 12.22
C VAL A 159 -1.45 -10.87 13.72
N ASP A 160 -0.36 -11.10 14.46
CA ASP A 160 -0.28 -10.86 15.90
C ASP A 160 -0.08 -9.39 16.24
N SER A 161 0.66 -8.65 15.40
CA SER A 161 0.93 -7.23 15.59
C SER A 161 0.93 -6.53 14.23
N VAL A 162 0.18 -5.43 14.13
CA VAL A 162 0.18 -4.61 12.92
C VAL A 162 1.56 -3.99 12.65
N ALA A 163 2.29 -3.62 13.72
CA ALA A 163 3.63 -3.06 13.57
C ALA A 163 4.59 -4.09 12.95
N GLU A 164 4.54 -5.34 13.41
CA GLU A 164 5.34 -6.42 12.84
C GLU A 164 4.94 -6.71 11.40
N PHE A 165 3.63 -6.81 11.13
CA PHE A 165 3.09 -7.02 9.78
C PHE A 165 3.63 -5.99 8.78
N MET A 166 3.62 -4.70 9.13
CA MET A 166 4.12 -3.63 8.27
C MET A 166 5.63 -3.74 7.96
N CYS A 167 6.39 -4.45 8.80
CA CYS A 167 7.82 -4.66 8.61
C CYS A 167 8.17 -5.89 7.75
N GLN A 168 7.21 -6.77 7.46
CA GLN A 168 7.46 -8.03 6.74
C GLN A 168 7.30 -7.92 5.22
N HIS A 169 7.00 -6.72 4.70
CA HIS A 169 6.73 -6.54 3.29
C HIS A 169 7.96 -6.25 2.44
N ASP A 170 7.98 -6.85 1.25
CA ASP A 170 9.00 -6.65 0.22
C ASP A 170 9.10 -5.20 -0.29
N PHE A 171 7.94 -4.55 -0.51
CA PHE A 171 7.84 -3.22 -1.13
C PHE A 171 7.02 -2.27 -0.26
N THR A 172 7.37 -0.99 -0.28
CA THR A 172 6.70 0.07 0.48
C THR A 172 5.21 0.14 0.18
N ILE A 173 4.82 0.05 -1.09
CA ILE A 173 3.41 0.04 -1.51
C ILE A 173 2.61 -1.12 -0.92
N ASN A 174 3.25 -2.19 -0.43
CA ASN A 174 2.57 -3.31 0.24
C ASN A 174 2.37 -3.08 1.74
N GLN A 175 2.94 -2.02 2.33
CA GLN A 175 2.76 -1.68 3.75
C GLN A 175 1.40 -1.02 3.96
N VAL A 176 0.35 -1.79 3.71
CA VAL A 176 -1.04 -1.39 3.75
C VAL A 176 -1.92 -2.52 4.26
N LEU A 177 -2.86 -2.19 5.15
CA LEU A 177 -3.80 -3.13 5.75
C LEU A 177 -5.18 -2.48 5.88
N ILE A 178 -6.22 -3.11 5.34
CA ILE A 178 -7.60 -2.73 5.62
C ILE A 178 -8.11 -3.57 6.77
N TYR A 179 -8.77 -2.94 7.73
CA TYR A 179 -9.33 -3.63 8.87
C TYR A 179 -10.59 -2.92 9.40
N LYS A 180 -11.37 -3.63 10.21
CA LYS A 180 -12.55 -3.09 10.88
C LYS A 180 -12.18 -2.73 12.31
N ASN A 181 -12.35 -1.47 12.69
CA ASN A 181 -12.05 -1.02 14.05
C ASN A 181 -13.18 -1.37 15.04
N ASP A 182 -12.97 -1.12 16.33
CA ASP A 182 -13.94 -1.41 17.40
C ASP A 182 -15.29 -0.69 17.25
N SER A 183 -15.31 0.45 16.56
CA SER A 183 -16.57 1.17 16.26
C SER A 183 -17.36 0.56 15.11
N GLY A 184 -16.83 -0.49 14.47
CA GLY A 184 -17.41 -1.16 13.31
C GLY A 184 -17.13 -0.45 11.97
N ALA A 185 -16.28 0.58 11.96
CA ALA A 185 -15.92 1.32 10.76
C ALA A 185 -14.69 0.71 10.08
N TRP A 186 -14.70 0.67 8.75
CA TRP A 186 -13.57 0.22 7.95
C TRP A 186 -12.49 1.32 7.89
N LYS A 187 -11.27 0.90 8.16
CA LYS A 187 -10.07 1.74 8.19
C LYS A 187 -9.00 1.14 7.31
N LEU A 188 -8.10 1.99 6.82
CA LEU A 188 -6.90 1.60 6.12
C LEU A 188 -5.69 2.12 6.88
N LEU A 189 -4.78 1.21 7.23
CA LEU A 189 -3.47 1.52 7.79
C LEU A 189 -2.47 1.53 6.65
N ALA A 190 -1.61 2.55 6.60
CA ALA A 190 -0.51 2.60 5.63
C ALA A 190 0.69 3.34 6.21
N SER A 191 1.90 2.93 5.83
CA SER A 191 3.09 3.71 6.13
C SER A 191 3.12 5.01 5.33
N THR A 192 3.75 6.07 5.86
CA THR A 192 3.95 7.33 5.10
C THR A 192 4.59 7.06 3.75
N GLN A 193 5.57 6.14 3.69
CA GLN A 193 6.25 5.80 2.45
C GLN A 193 5.32 5.10 1.46
N ALA A 194 4.43 4.21 1.93
CA ALA A 194 3.43 3.56 1.08
C ALA A 194 2.50 4.60 0.43
N VAL A 195 2.06 5.60 1.19
CA VAL A 195 1.20 6.68 0.68
C VAL A 195 1.92 7.51 -0.38
N LEU A 196 3.15 7.94 -0.10
CA LEU A 196 3.96 8.74 -1.03
C LEU A 196 4.27 7.96 -2.31
N ASP A 197 4.61 6.68 -2.18
CA ASP A 197 4.95 5.84 -3.33
C ASP A 197 3.73 5.46 -4.15
N THR A 198 2.56 5.29 -3.53
CA THR A 198 1.30 5.13 -4.25
C THR A 198 0.94 6.41 -5.01
N ALA A 199 1.15 7.58 -4.41
CA ALA A 199 0.90 8.88 -5.06
C ALA A 199 1.81 9.13 -6.27
N GLU A 200 3.07 8.69 -6.21
CA GLU A 200 4.07 8.87 -7.28
C GLU A 200 4.22 7.65 -8.19
N HIS A 201 3.41 6.60 -8.00
CA HIS A 201 3.51 5.32 -8.72
C HIS A 201 4.92 4.70 -8.67
N ILE A 202 5.54 4.73 -7.49
CA ILE A 202 6.88 4.21 -7.24
C ILE A 202 6.81 2.80 -6.66
N ILE A 203 7.57 1.89 -7.25
CA ILE A 203 7.86 0.58 -6.68
C ILE A 203 9.23 0.68 -6.00
N ARG A 204 9.24 0.77 -4.67
CA ARG A 204 10.46 0.81 -3.86
C ARG A 204 10.49 -0.37 -2.89
N PRO A 205 11.61 -1.11 -2.79
CA PRO A 205 11.81 -2.08 -1.71
C PRO A 205 11.65 -1.41 -0.34
N THR A 206 11.20 -2.15 0.67
CA THR A 206 11.25 -1.63 2.04
C THR A 206 12.69 -1.58 2.55
N ILE A 207 12.92 -0.78 3.58
CA ILE A 207 14.23 -0.74 4.26
C ILE A 207 14.63 -2.09 4.86
N PHE A 208 13.69 -3.01 5.06
CA PHE A 208 13.93 -4.34 5.64
C PHE A 208 14.55 -5.29 4.61
N GLU A 209 14.38 -5.01 3.31
CA GLU A 209 15.02 -5.75 2.22
C GLU A 209 16.43 -5.23 1.88
N HIS A 210 16.85 -4.13 2.50
CA HIS A 210 18.15 -3.52 2.26
C HIS A 210 19.26 -4.29 2.99
N ASP A 211 19.92 -5.20 2.29
CA ASP A 211 21.11 -5.88 2.81
C ASP A 211 22.34 -4.96 2.73
N ILE A 212 22.71 -4.36 3.86
CA ILE A 212 23.91 -3.53 4.03
C ILE A 212 25.17 -4.30 3.60
N SER A 213 25.21 -5.62 3.83
CA SER A 213 26.36 -6.47 3.49
C SER A 213 26.52 -6.71 1.98
N ARG A 214 25.45 -6.49 1.20
CA ARG A 214 25.43 -6.64 -0.28
C ARG A 214 25.42 -5.32 -1.03
N ASN A 215 25.85 -4.24 -0.38
CA ASN A 215 25.82 -2.90 -0.95
C ASN A 215 24.41 -2.51 -1.44
N TYR A 216 23.38 -2.83 -0.64
CA TYR A 216 21.99 -2.49 -0.92
C TYR A 216 21.41 -3.10 -2.22
N ARG A 217 22.05 -4.15 -2.75
CA ARG A 217 21.53 -4.87 -3.91
C ARG A 217 20.35 -5.74 -3.51
N ILE A 218 19.25 -5.60 -4.24
CA ILE A 218 18.11 -6.50 -4.09
C ILE A 218 18.41 -7.88 -4.66
N GLY A 219 17.80 -8.91 -4.09
CA GLY A 219 17.87 -10.27 -4.65
C GLY A 219 17.13 -10.39 -5.99
N ASN A 220 17.56 -11.32 -6.85
CA ASN A 220 16.94 -11.56 -8.16
C ASN A 220 15.41 -11.80 -8.07
N LYS A 221 14.96 -12.49 -7.02
CA LYS A 221 13.53 -12.73 -6.76
C LYS A 221 12.76 -11.40 -6.60
N LEU A 222 13.32 -10.48 -5.82
CA LEU A 222 12.71 -9.19 -5.55
C LEU A 222 12.74 -8.30 -6.81
N ALA A 223 13.82 -8.34 -7.58
CA ALA A 223 13.92 -7.63 -8.86
C ALA A 223 12.83 -8.08 -9.84
N LEU A 224 12.60 -9.40 -9.97
CA LEU A 224 11.54 -9.93 -10.83
C LEU A 224 10.14 -9.55 -10.33
N LYS A 225 9.91 -9.53 -9.02
CA LYS A 225 8.65 -9.02 -8.44
C LYS A 225 8.44 -7.53 -8.79
N ALA A 226 9.49 -6.70 -8.70
CA ALA A 226 9.41 -5.28 -9.04
C ALA A 226 9.04 -5.07 -10.51
N VAL A 227 9.68 -5.82 -11.43
CA VAL A 227 9.35 -5.77 -12.87
C VAL A 227 7.92 -6.24 -13.14
N ARG A 228 7.47 -7.29 -12.45
CA ARG A 228 6.08 -7.77 -12.55
C ARG A 228 5.10 -6.67 -12.12
N LEU A 229 5.31 -6.05 -10.95
CA LEU A 229 4.46 -4.97 -10.44
C LEU A 229 4.45 -3.77 -11.39
N LEU A 230 5.60 -3.41 -11.97
CA LEU A 230 5.70 -2.34 -12.95
C LEU A 230 4.85 -2.65 -14.20
N SER A 231 4.92 -3.90 -14.68
CA SER A 231 4.11 -4.36 -15.81
C SER A 231 2.63 -4.33 -15.51
N GLU A 232 2.22 -4.72 -14.29
CA GLU A 232 0.82 -4.66 -13.84
C GLU A 232 0.30 -3.21 -13.84
N MET A 233 1.06 -2.27 -13.28
CA MET A 233 0.73 -0.84 -13.27
C MET A 233 0.61 -0.27 -14.69
N GLN A 234 1.52 -0.61 -15.59
CA GLN A 234 1.47 -0.16 -16.99
C GLN A 234 0.24 -0.70 -17.74
N VAL A 235 -0.13 -1.96 -17.51
CA VAL A 235 -1.37 -2.53 -18.07
C VAL A 235 -2.62 -1.82 -17.53
N GLN A 236 -2.56 -1.29 -16.30
CA GLN A 236 -3.59 -0.44 -15.71
C GLN A 236 -3.55 1.02 -16.18
N GLY A 237 -2.70 1.35 -17.15
CA GLY A 237 -2.59 2.70 -17.74
C GLY A 237 -1.69 3.66 -16.97
N ILE A 238 -0.82 3.15 -16.09
CA ILE A 238 0.16 3.94 -15.32
C ILE A 238 1.49 3.97 -16.04
N ASP A 239 1.59 4.81 -17.07
CA ASP A 239 2.78 4.89 -17.91
C ASP A 239 3.99 5.50 -17.19
N ASP A 240 3.77 6.30 -16.14
CA ASP A 240 4.81 6.97 -15.36
C ASP A 240 5.29 6.17 -14.14
N ALA A 241 4.80 4.94 -13.96
CA ALA A 241 5.26 4.05 -12.90
C ALA A 241 6.77 3.80 -13.01
N SER A 242 7.46 3.75 -11.86
CA SER A 242 8.92 3.62 -11.83
C SER A 242 9.41 2.76 -10.68
N ILE A 243 10.51 2.03 -10.90
CA ILE A 243 11.21 1.31 -9.84
C ILE A 243 12.30 2.21 -9.28
N ARG A 244 12.34 2.41 -7.96
CA ARG A 244 13.37 3.19 -7.27
C ARG A 244 13.97 2.40 -6.10
N GLY A 245 15.15 2.82 -5.62
CA GLY A 245 15.84 2.13 -4.51
C GLY A 245 16.41 0.76 -4.89
N VAL A 246 16.61 0.52 -6.20
CA VAL A 246 17.13 -0.75 -6.73
C VAL A 246 18.37 -0.48 -7.56
N GLU A 247 19.52 -1.00 -7.13
CA GLU A 247 20.70 -1.11 -7.99
C GLU A 247 20.79 -2.53 -8.56
N PRO A 248 20.66 -2.74 -9.89
CA PRO A 248 20.92 -4.03 -10.48
C PRO A 248 22.40 -4.41 -10.29
N PRO A 249 22.72 -5.71 -10.18
CA PRO A 249 24.11 -6.15 -10.06
C PRO A 249 24.92 -5.67 -11.28
N ALA A 250 26.01 -4.94 -11.02
CA ALA A 250 26.91 -4.48 -12.07
C ALA A 250 27.47 -5.68 -12.87
N GLY A 251 27.40 -5.60 -14.21
CA GLY A 251 28.02 -6.59 -15.11
C GLY A 251 27.07 -7.32 -16.07
N ILE A 252 25.81 -6.90 -16.21
CA ILE A 252 24.89 -7.38 -17.27
C ILE A 252 24.69 -6.25 -18.29
N TYR A 253 25.77 -5.82 -18.96
CA TYR A 253 25.75 -5.02 -20.19
C TYR A 253 26.95 -5.39 -21.03
#